data_AF-A0A368GFA4-F1
#
_entry.id   AF-A0A368GFA4-F1
#
_cell.length_a   1.000
_cell.length_b   1.000
_cell.length_c   1.000
_cell.angle_alpha   90.00
_cell.angle_beta   90.00
_cell.angle_gamma   90.00
#
_symmetry.space_group_name_H-M   'P 1'
#
loop_
_entity.id
_entity.type
_entity.pdbx_description
1 polymer ?
#
loop_
_entity_poly.entity_id
_entity_poly.type
_entity_poly.pdbx_seq_one_letter_code
_entity_poly.pdbx_strand_id
1 'polypeptide(L)'
;MVKLTFIALATASLLHVLCEGKPVQFVLPLCSPDGYLDEETINNGILNPINTERGKLAKGQQQNGDSGKNLPPATNMTKLVSYSL
;
A
#
# COMPACT_ATOMS: atom_id res chain seq x y z
N MET A 1 23.21 -38.61 -2.31
CA MET A 1 23.46 -37.19 -2.01
C MET A 1 22.87 -36.19 -3.02
N VAL A 2 22.27 -36.64 -4.13
CA VAL A 2 21.66 -35.75 -5.14
C VAL A 2 20.22 -35.31 -4.77
N LYS A 3 19.52 -36.08 -3.93
CA LYS A 3 18.09 -35.90 -3.65
C LYS A 3 17.76 -34.76 -2.67
N LEU A 4 18.68 -34.44 -1.75
CA LEU A 4 18.50 -33.39 -0.74
C LEU A 4 18.81 -31.98 -1.30
N THR A 5 19.73 -31.89 -2.26
CA THR A 5 20.07 -30.63 -2.95
C THR A 5 18.92 -30.11 -3.82
N PHE A 6 18.10 -31.00 -4.40
CA PHE A 6 16.94 -30.58 -5.21
C PHE A 6 15.79 -29.96 -4.39
N ILE A 7 15.57 -30.41 -3.15
CA ILE A 7 14.48 -29.90 -2.29
C ILE A 7 14.84 -28.49 -1.75
N ALA A 8 16.12 -28.27 -1.44
CA ALA A 8 16.62 -26.95 -1.03
C ALA A 8 16.52 -25.92 -2.16
N LEU A 9 16.78 -26.32 -3.41
CA LEU A 9 16.74 -25.40 -4.57
C LEU A 9 15.30 -25.02 -4.96
N ALA A 10 14.34 -25.94 -4.81
CA ALA A 10 12.93 -25.69 -5.10
C ALA A 10 12.29 -24.72 -4.09
N THR A 11 12.65 -24.83 -2.81
CA THR A 11 12.11 -23.98 -1.74
C THR A 11 12.64 -22.55 -1.78
N ALA A 12 13.92 -22.35 -2.15
CA ALA A 12 14.48 -21.01 -2.36
C ALA A 12 13.86 -20.27 -3.56
N SER A 13 13.48 -21.01 -4.61
CA SER A 13 12.87 -20.45 -5.83
C SER A 13 11.42 -20.00 -5.63
N LEU A 14 10.65 -20.70 -4.79
CA LEU A 14 9.24 -20.40 -4.50
C LEU A 14 9.05 -19.23 -3.51
N LEU A 15 10.03 -18.93 -2.67
CA LEU A 15 9.97 -17.81 -1.72
C LEU A 15 10.02 -16.44 -2.39
N HIS A 16 10.72 -16.31 -3.53
CA HIS A 16 10.79 -15.06 -4.28
C HIS A 16 9.41 -14.63 -4.82
N VAL A 17 8.60 -15.58 -5.29
CA VAL A 17 7.28 -15.30 -5.88
C VAL A 17 6.24 -14.93 -4.80
N LEU A 18 6.37 -15.44 -3.57
CA LEU A 18 5.45 -15.12 -2.48
C LEU A 18 5.76 -13.77 -1.81
N CYS A 19 6.94 -13.19 -2.05
CA CYS A 19 7.28 -11.82 -1.62
C CYS A 19 6.89 -10.75 -2.65
N GLU A 20 6.28 -11.12 -3.78
CA GLU A 20 5.72 -10.18 -4.75
C GLU A 20 4.38 -9.59 -4.25
N GLY A 21 4.39 -8.97 -3.08
CA GLY A 21 3.57 -7.78 -2.95
C GLY A 21 4.07 -6.84 -4.05
N LYS A 22 3.23 -6.50 -5.04
CA LYS A 22 3.60 -5.50 -6.07
C LYS A 22 4.35 -4.40 -5.34
N PRO A 23 5.65 -4.17 -5.65
CA PRO A 23 6.36 -3.10 -4.99
C PRO A 23 5.52 -1.87 -5.22
N VAL A 24 5.02 -1.28 -4.14
CA VAL A 24 4.40 0.03 -4.22
C VAL A 24 5.56 0.89 -4.69
N GLN A 25 5.58 1.19 -5.99
CA GLN A 25 6.53 2.14 -6.54
C GLN A 25 6.13 3.47 -5.94
N PHE A 26 6.61 3.72 -4.73
CA PHE A 26 6.80 5.06 -4.26
C PHE A 26 7.92 5.59 -5.14
N VAL A 27 7.51 6.19 -6.26
CA VAL A 27 8.34 7.12 -6.99
C VAL A 27 8.81 8.10 -5.93
N LEU A 28 10.07 7.97 -5.49
CA LEU A 28 10.79 9.09 -4.89
C LEU A 28 10.44 10.27 -5.78
N PRO A 29 9.93 11.42 -5.26
CA PRO A 29 9.91 12.61 -6.07
C PRO A 29 11.38 12.89 -6.37
N LEU A 30 11.88 12.33 -7.48
CA LEU A 30 13.23 12.38 -8.03
C LEU A 30 13.48 13.78 -8.59
N CYS A 31 12.84 14.77 -8.00
CA CYS A 31 12.63 16.02 -8.63
C CYS A 31 13.61 17.02 -8.04
N SER A 32 14.86 16.78 -8.40
CA SER A 32 15.89 17.79 -8.38
C SER A 32 16.11 18.24 -9.83
N PRO A 33 16.12 19.55 -10.13
CA PRO A 33 15.89 20.67 -9.21
C PRO A 33 14.41 21.03 -9.00
N ASP A 34 13.50 20.63 -9.91
CA ASP A 34 12.14 21.19 -10.00
C ASP A 34 11.04 20.14 -9.78
N GLY A 35 10.88 19.72 -8.53
CA GLY A 35 9.74 18.92 -8.08
C GLY A 35 8.39 19.56 -8.24
N TYR A 36 7.69 19.12 -9.28
CA TYR A 36 6.29 19.41 -9.48
C TYR A 36 5.47 18.13 -9.51
N LEU A 37 4.47 18.07 -8.63
CA LEU A 37 3.36 17.13 -8.74
C LEU A 37 2.14 17.96 -9.14
N ASP A 38 1.56 17.64 -10.28
CA ASP A 38 0.31 18.26 -10.70
C ASP A 38 -0.86 17.81 -9.81
N GLU A 39 -1.95 18.58 -9.84
CA GLU A 39 -3.13 18.33 -9.02
C GLU A 39 -3.76 16.96 -9.31
N GLU A 40 -3.71 16.47 -10.54
CA GLU A 40 -4.25 15.15 -10.89
C GLU A 40 -3.43 14.05 -10.21
N THR A 41 -2.10 14.15 -10.26
CA THR A 41 -1.19 13.24 -9.56
C THR A 41 -1.42 13.26 -8.05
N ILE A 42 -1.60 14.45 -7.44
CA ILE A 42 -1.90 14.57 -6.01
C ILE A 42 -3.25 13.92 -5.69
N ASN A 43 -4.30 14.24 -6.44
CA ASN A 43 -5.64 13.77 -6.18
C ASN A 43 -5.76 12.26 -6.38
N ASN A 44 -5.30 11.75 -7.52
CA ASN A 44 -5.48 10.36 -7.90
C ASN A 44 -4.41 9.43 -7.32
N GLY A 45 -3.16 9.90 -7.23
CA GLY A 45 -2.05 9.10 -6.73
C GLY A 45 -1.94 9.08 -5.20
N ILE A 46 -2.42 10.13 -4.52
CA ILE A 46 -2.21 10.30 -3.07
C ILE A 46 -3.53 10.39 -2.32
N LEU A 47 -4.37 11.38 -2.62
CA LEU A 47 -5.55 11.66 -1.78
C LEU A 47 -6.65 10.61 -1.91
N ASN A 48 -6.96 10.17 -3.14
CA ASN A 48 -8.02 9.20 -3.40
C ASN A 48 -7.74 7.82 -2.76
N PRO A 49 -6.53 7.24 -2.88
CA PRO A 49 -6.19 6.01 -2.18
C PRO A 49 -6.35 6.14 -0.66
N ILE A 50 -5.84 7.23 -0.07
CA ILE A 50 -5.93 7.45 1.38
C ILE A 50 -7.39 7.60 1.82
N ASN A 51 -8.17 8.42 1.11
CA ASN A 51 -9.59 8.63 1.42
C ASN A 51 -10.43 7.36 1.26
N THR A 52 -10.04 6.46 0.36
CA THR A 52 -10.68 5.15 0.20
C THR A 52 -10.49 4.31 1.46
N GLU A 53 -9.27 4.19 1.96
CA GLU A 53 -8.99 3.44 3.19
C GLU A 53 -9.61 4.11 4.43
N ARG A 54 -9.55 5.44 4.53
CA ARG A 54 -10.27 6.21 5.58
C ARG A 54 -11.77 5.92 5.55
N GLY A 55 -12.37 5.81 4.37
CA GLY A 55 -13.77 5.45 4.18
C GLY A 55 -14.11 4.03 4.64
N LYS A 56 -13.24 3.05 4.39
CA LYS A 56 -13.40 1.68 4.91
C LYS A 56 -13.28 1.63 6.43
N LEU A 57 -12.31 2.36 6.99
CA LEU A 57 -12.13 2.48 8.44
C LEU A 57 -13.34 3.10 9.13
N ALA A 58 -13.90 4.18 8.56
CA ALA A 58 -15.12 4.82 9.09
C ALA A 58 -16.30 3.83 9.16
N LYS A 59 -16.37 2.87 8.23
CA LYS A 59 -17.40 1.82 8.16
C LYS A 59 -17.07 0.59 9.01
N GLY A 60 -15.93 0.53 9.68
CA GLY A 60 -15.48 -0.67 10.42
C GLY A 60 -15.16 -1.86 9.50
N GLN A 61 -14.73 -1.58 8.27
CA GLN A 61 -14.42 -2.60 7.25
C GLN A 61 -12.92 -2.87 7.12
N GLN A 62 -12.09 -2.08 7.79
CA GLN A 62 -10.63 -2.21 7.74
C GLN A 62 -10.18 -3.34 8.67
N GLN A 63 -9.43 -4.33 8.16
CA GLN A 63 -8.82 -5.36 9.00
C GLN A 63 -7.77 -4.76 9.94
N ASN A 64 -7.73 -5.24 11.18
CA ASN A 64 -6.72 -4.85 12.16
C ASN A 64 -5.53 -5.83 12.11
N GLY A 65 -4.70 -5.69 11.07
CA GLY A 65 -3.59 -6.62 10.80
C GLY A 65 -4.06 -8.08 10.77
N ASP A 66 -3.26 -8.97 11.35
CA ASP A 66 -3.54 -10.41 11.38
C ASP A 66 -4.49 -10.84 12.52
N SER A 67 -5.18 -9.90 13.17
CA SER A 67 -6.07 -10.22 14.30
C SER A 67 -7.33 -11.01 13.91
N GLY A 68 -7.62 -11.16 12.61
CA GLY A 68 -8.85 -11.75 12.10
C GLY A 68 -10.11 -10.92 12.38
N LYS A 69 -9.94 -9.68 12.89
CA LYS A 69 -11.02 -8.75 13.23
C LYS A 69 -10.82 -7.43 12.51
N ASN A 70 -11.92 -6.72 12.30
CA ASN A 70 -11.85 -5.34 11.80
C ASN A 70 -11.60 -4.35 12.93
N LEU A 71 -10.98 -3.22 12.58
CA LEU A 71 -10.96 -2.03 13.41
C LEU A 71 -12.39 -1.54 13.66
N PRO A 72 -12.69 -0.99 14.84
CA PRO A 72 -14.00 -0.40 15.10
C PRO A 72 -14.29 0.75 14.14
N PRO A 73 -15.57 1.00 13.80
CA PRO A 73 -15.94 2.13 12.96
C PRO A 73 -15.55 3.45 13.63
N ALA A 74 -14.96 4.35 12.86
CA ALA A 74 -14.60 5.68 13.33
C ALA A 74 -15.71 6.70 13.08
N THR A 75 -15.97 7.55 14.06
CA THR A 75 -16.82 8.74 13.89
C THR A 75 -15.99 9.93 13.40
N ASN A 76 -16.61 10.87 12.69
CA ASN A 76 -15.98 12.11 12.22
C ASN A 76 -14.73 11.94 11.33
N MET A 77 -14.69 10.89 10.50
CA MET A 77 -13.58 10.61 9.58
C MET A 77 -13.72 11.39 8.25
N THR A 78 -13.55 12.71 8.29
CA THR A 78 -13.69 13.60 7.12
C THR A 78 -12.65 13.31 6.03
N LYS A 79 -12.98 13.55 4.75
CA LYS A 79 -12.04 13.39 3.64
C LYS A 79 -10.90 14.41 3.72
N LEU A 80 -9.69 13.97 3.36
CA LEU A 80 -8.56 14.84 3.09
C LEU A 80 -8.75 15.53 1.74
N VAL A 81 -8.27 16.77 1.64
CA VAL A 81 -8.31 17.59 0.44
C VAL A 81 -6.96 18.28 0.27
N SER A 82 -6.58 18.56 -0.98
CA SER A 82 -5.45 19.45 -1.27
C SER A 82 -5.96 20.87 -1.30
N TYR A 83 -5.23 21.79 -0.67
CA TYR A 83 -5.40 23.21 -0.89
C TYR A 83 -4.19 23.64 -1.71
N SER A 84 -4.36 23.75 -3.03
CA SER A 84 -3.39 24.41 -3.88
C SER A 84 -3.31 25.88 -3.42
N LEU A 85 -2.14 26.32 -2.95
CA LEU A 85 -1.86 27.73 -2.65
C LEU A 85 -1.64 28.51 -3.95
#